data_AF-A0A6H2GGB6-F1
#
_entry.id   AF-A0A6H2GGB6-F1
#
_cell.length_a   1.000
_cell.length_b   1.000
_cell.length_c   1.000
_cell.angle_alpha   90.00
_cell.angle_beta   90.00
_cell.angle_gamma   90.00
#
_symmetry.space_group_name_H-M   'P 1'
#
loop_
_entity.id
_entity.type
_entity.pdbx_description
1 polymer ?
#
loop_
_entity_poly.entity_id
_entity_poly.type
_entity_poly.pdbx_seq_one_letter_code
_entity_poly.pdbx_strand_id
1 'polypeptide(L)'
;MSRHFTEEEAVLRIGEVCEVSGRAVTILVDKNKNLSDLFYQGKVLRNVSVGSFIEIKKGFMSLIGKVEAERIIEEKHLAGSGSDAWRYRRYLTSTLTGYIDRTGCFIGGSRELPLIGNEVFVVTEEMIQTVHQIADADETVMRFTRTDLEDIEIALPINGLINSHIAIFGNTGSGKSNTLAALYKAGIAQVKHILGNHFSERCKFILFDFNGEYTAPRCITDEKTVYNLNTHHANGDKLPLPREVLLEHDMLSVLTDATDKTQKPFLKRVLEFRKKVMTADNPLEFMRNILKKKVRQNLFSSDKPKCDTINQFLSPIFKDDPELISDLEYHSTAYKWKLRGGSIFNTEADTERSYLFSLASNFSFKTDMIEELLDFMYLQLIQEYLSNKSNPEHISPVINRMSANRKDIAKIFDTSGQSDFWGEHNFTVVNLNMVNITMKKTLPLLIAKWAYNMKKMSTEKSTLHIIIDEAHNILSNTSFRETESWRDYRLETFEEIIKEGRKFGVFITISSQRPNDISSTIISQAHNYFIHRLINQNDLYAIEKSVSYIDRLTEESIPTLSTGTCIFSGIVCPMPLKLRVAELPIEEKPKSNTISFNDLIPERLGEDDQSDYVITSPH
;
A
#
# COMPACT_ATOMS: atom_id res chain seq x y z
N MET A 1 14.86 39.70 40.46
CA MET A 1 14.62 38.32 39.99
C MET A 1 13.46 37.63 40.69
N SER A 2 13.17 37.84 41.99
CA SER A 2 12.06 37.14 42.66
C SER A 2 10.65 37.61 42.29
N ARG A 3 10.41 38.92 42.07
CA ARG A 3 9.08 39.46 41.70
C ARG A 3 8.59 39.03 40.31
N HIS A 4 9.48 38.96 39.32
CA HIS A 4 9.10 38.50 37.97
C HIS A 4 8.68 37.04 37.95
N PHE A 5 9.41 36.17 38.68
CA PHE A 5 9.07 34.75 38.81
C PHE A 5 7.70 34.53 39.48
N THR A 6 7.34 35.34 40.48
CA THR A 6 6.04 35.22 41.17
C THR A 6 4.88 35.75 40.33
N GLU A 7 5.12 36.74 39.46
CA GLU A 7 4.13 37.25 38.51
C GLU A 7 3.88 36.25 37.36
N GLU A 8 4.92 35.59 36.85
CA GLU A 8 4.79 34.56 35.80
C GLU A 8 3.98 33.35 36.26
N GLU A 9 4.27 32.80 37.45
CA GLU A 9 3.49 31.66 37.99
C GLU A 9 2.01 32.01 38.23
N ALA A 10 1.71 33.25 38.65
CA ALA A 10 0.33 33.70 38.83
C ALA A 10 -0.44 33.83 37.50
N VAL A 11 0.25 34.14 36.40
CA VAL A 11 -0.37 34.23 35.07
C VAL A 11 -0.58 32.85 34.44
N LEU A 12 0.29 31.89 34.73
CA LEU A 12 0.17 30.54 34.16
C LEU A 12 -0.67 29.58 35.01
N ARG A 13 -0.86 29.86 36.30
CA ARG A 13 -1.72 29.06 37.18
C ARG A 13 -3.17 29.06 36.71
N ILE A 14 -3.78 27.88 36.66
CA ILE A 14 -5.17 27.64 36.27
C ILE A 14 -6.03 27.33 37.49
N GLY A 15 -5.49 26.62 38.48
CA GLY A 15 -6.29 26.10 39.58
C GLY A 15 -5.56 25.10 40.46
N GLU A 16 -6.32 24.26 41.16
CA GLU A 16 -5.81 23.24 42.05
C GLU A 16 -6.53 21.89 41.90
N VAL A 17 -5.82 20.81 42.17
CA VAL A 17 -6.37 19.45 42.18
C VAL A 17 -7.33 19.30 43.36
N CYS A 18 -8.60 18.98 43.10
CA CYS A 18 -9.60 18.76 44.15
C CYS A 18 -9.99 17.28 44.34
N GLU A 19 -9.74 16.44 43.34
CA GLU A 19 -10.05 15.00 43.39
C GLU A 19 -9.04 14.21 42.56
N VAL A 20 -8.66 13.02 43.03
CA VAL A 20 -7.78 12.10 42.31
C VAL A 20 -8.39 10.70 42.36
N SER A 21 -8.74 10.18 41.18
CA SER A 21 -9.31 8.84 41.00
C SER A 21 -8.48 8.07 39.98
N GLY A 22 -7.45 7.37 40.48
CA GLY A 22 -6.46 6.72 39.62
C GLY A 22 -5.75 7.75 38.74
N ARG A 23 -5.85 7.60 37.41
CA ARG A 23 -5.27 8.55 36.44
C ARG A 23 -6.16 9.75 36.14
N ALA A 24 -7.43 9.70 36.53
CA ALA A 24 -8.35 10.82 36.36
C ALA A 24 -8.19 11.80 37.52
N VAL A 25 -8.04 13.07 37.20
CA VAL A 25 -7.79 14.16 38.14
C VAL A 25 -8.84 15.25 37.89
N THR A 26 -9.56 15.63 38.93
CA THR A 26 -10.49 16.77 38.86
C THR A 26 -9.80 18.01 39.40
N ILE A 27 -9.89 19.09 38.65
CA ILE A 27 -9.20 20.36 38.91
C ILE A 27 -10.25 21.44 39.06
N LEU A 28 -10.20 22.17 40.16
CA LEU A 28 -11.00 23.37 40.38
C LEU A 28 -10.27 24.56 39.77
N VAL A 29 -10.91 25.23 38.80
CA VAL A 29 -10.32 26.39 38.11
C VAL A 29 -10.47 27.66 38.94
N ASP A 30 -9.41 28.46 39.01
CA ASP A 30 -9.37 29.74 39.70
C ASP A 30 -10.32 30.74 39.04
N LYS A 31 -10.99 31.56 39.86
CA LYS A 31 -12.08 32.46 39.42
C LYS A 31 -11.66 33.48 38.35
N ASN A 32 -10.38 33.87 38.34
CA ASN A 32 -9.80 34.82 37.40
C ASN A 32 -9.34 34.18 36.07
N LYS A 33 -9.53 32.85 35.90
CA LYS A 33 -9.11 32.06 34.73
C LYS A 33 -10.28 31.51 33.91
N ASN A 34 -11.39 32.25 33.88
CA ASN A 34 -12.59 31.89 33.10
C ASN A 34 -12.61 32.45 31.67
N LEU A 35 -11.59 33.19 31.25
CA LEU A 35 -11.49 33.72 29.88
C LEU A 35 -10.97 32.65 28.91
N SER A 36 -11.28 32.75 27.61
CA SER A 36 -10.78 31.81 26.59
C SER A 36 -9.29 31.97 26.28
N ASP A 37 -8.74 33.17 26.49
CA ASP A 37 -7.38 33.54 26.10
C ASP A 37 -6.71 34.37 27.21
N LEU A 38 -5.39 34.21 27.33
CA LEU A 38 -4.50 34.88 28.28
C LEU A 38 -3.42 35.63 27.49
N PHE A 39 -3.08 36.85 27.87
CA PHE A 39 -1.95 37.58 27.29
C PHE A 39 -0.70 37.31 28.12
N TYR A 40 0.37 36.79 27.51
CA TYR A 40 1.63 36.49 28.18
C TYR A 40 2.83 36.82 27.27
N GLN A 41 3.76 37.64 27.77
CA GLN A 41 5.00 38.04 27.06
C GLN A 41 4.77 38.52 25.61
N GLY A 42 3.68 39.25 25.36
CA GLY A 42 3.33 39.76 24.02
C GLY A 42 2.72 38.74 23.06
N LYS A 43 2.51 37.49 23.50
CA LYS A 43 1.78 36.44 22.77
C LYS A 43 0.39 36.22 23.40
N VAL A 44 -0.57 35.84 22.57
CA VAL A 44 -1.88 35.34 23.03
C VAL A 44 -1.73 33.84 23.30
N LEU A 45 -1.86 33.43 24.56
CA LEU A 45 -1.96 32.04 24.97
C LEU A 45 -3.44 31.66 25.04
N ARG A 46 -3.84 30.58 24.38
CA ARG A 46 -5.15 29.97 24.65
C ARG A 46 -5.20 29.51 26.09
N ASN A 47 -6.26 29.87 26.81
CA ASN A 47 -6.53 29.29 28.12
C ASN A 47 -6.97 27.82 27.96
N VAL A 48 -6.97 27.06 29.05
CA VAL A 48 -7.19 25.62 29.00
C VAL A 48 -8.57 25.27 28.46
N SER A 49 -8.59 24.42 27.44
CA SER A 49 -9.78 23.80 26.87
C SER A 49 -9.68 22.28 26.91
N VAL A 50 -10.79 21.60 26.62
CA VAL A 50 -10.76 20.17 26.31
C VAL A 50 -9.75 19.90 25.19
N GLY A 51 -8.92 18.88 25.37
CA GLY A 51 -7.81 18.51 24.50
C GLY A 51 -6.46 19.16 24.84
N SER A 52 -6.44 20.23 25.64
CA SER A 52 -5.20 20.91 26.03
C SER A 52 -4.39 20.11 27.05
N PHE A 53 -3.07 20.27 27.03
CA PHE A 53 -2.20 19.79 28.10
C PHE A 53 -2.15 20.77 29.27
N ILE A 54 -2.02 20.21 30.47
CA ILE A 54 -1.83 20.93 31.73
C ILE A 54 -0.65 20.36 32.50
N GLU A 55 0.04 21.22 33.24
CA GLU A 55 1.07 20.84 34.19
C GLU A 55 0.47 20.80 35.59
N ILE A 56 0.68 19.70 36.33
CA ILE A 56 0.37 19.59 37.75
C ILE A 56 1.71 19.52 38.49
N LYS A 57 2.04 20.56 39.26
CA LYS A 57 3.31 20.63 39.99
C LYS A 57 3.23 19.77 41.26
N LYS A 58 4.14 18.80 41.36
CA LYS A 58 4.31 17.94 42.54
C LYS A 58 5.78 17.95 42.97
N GLY A 59 6.13 18.85 43.87
CA GLY A 59 7.52 19.03 44.31
C GLY A 59 8.40 19.49 43.15
N PHE A 60 9.39 18.67 42.75
CA PHE A 60 10.29 18.94 41.62
C PHE A 60 9.90 18.19 40.34
N MET A 61 8.71 17.59 40.30
CA MET A 61 8.20 16.86 39.14
C MET A 61 7.00 17.58 38.56
N SER A 62 6.97 17.64 37.23
CA SER A 62 5.87 18.19 36.45
C SER A 62 5.06 17.04 35.90
N LEU A 63 3.91 16.75 36.50
CA LEU A 63 2.98 15.76 35.97
C LEU A 63 2.20 16.38 34.83
N ILE A 64 2.13 15.72 33.69
CA ILE A 64 1.44 16.22 32.50
C ILE A 64 0.11 15.48 32.36
N GLY A 65 -0.97 16.25 32.35
CA GLY A 65 -2.33 15.76 32.12
C GLY A 65 -2.90 16.32 30.83
N LYS A 66 -3.75 15.54 30.17
CA LYS A 66 -4.58 15.99 29.04
C LYS A 66 -5.99 16.25 29.55
N VAL A 67 -6.59 17.38 29.19
CA VAL A 67 -7.93 17.76 29.65
C VAL A 67 -8.96 17.05 28.79
N GLU A 68 -9.84 16.29 29.42
CA GLU A 68 -10.77 15.38 28.77
C GLU A 68 -12.19 15.94 28.74
N ALA A 69 -12.55 16.66 29.80
CA ALA A 69 -13.86 17.22 29.96
C ALA A 69 -13.80 18.49 30.79
N GLU A 70 -14.79 19.34 30.58
CA GLU A 70 -15.04 20.53 31.37
C GLU A 70 -16.46 20.48 31.91
N ARG A 71 -16.63 20.83 33.19
CA ARG A 71 -17.93 20.92 33.85
C ARG A 71 -18.06 22.23 34.61
N ILE A 72 -19.13 22.98 34.34
CA ILE A 72 -19.47 24.18 35.10
C ILE A 72 -20.66 23.85 36.01
N ILE A 73 -20.50 24.06 37.31
CA ILE A 73 -21.56 23.84 38.31
C ILE A 73 -21.99 25.20 38.87
N GLU A 74 -23.29 25.40 38.93
CA GLU A 74 -23.90 26.52 39.66
C GLU A 74 -24.04 26.13 41.14
N GLU A 75 -23.32 26.79 42.04
CA GLU A 75 -23.51 26.59 43.47
C GLU A 75 -24.62 27.52 43.98
N LYS A 76 -25.72 26.92 44.44
CA LYS A 76 -26.73 27.64 45.24
C LYS A 76 -26.30 27.65 46.70
N HIS A 77 -26.11 28.84 47.27
CA HIS A 77 -26.02 28.95 48.72
C HIS A 77 -27.40 28.74 49.35
N LEU A 78 -27.46 27.89 50.38
CA LEU A 78 -28.56 27.92 51.35
C LEU A 78 -28.39 29.20 52.19
N ALA A 79 -29.38 30.07 52.08
CA ALA A 79 -29.60 31.37 52.75
C ALA A 79 -28.64 31.72 53.91
N GLY A 80 -27.94 32.85 53.77
CA GLY A 80 -27.18 33.45 54.87
C GLY A 80 -26.30 34.63 54.45
N SER A 81 -26.88 35.84 54.45
CA SER A 81 -26.25 37.16 54.35
C SER A 81 -25.45 37.50 53.08
N GLY A 82 -26.08 38.31 52.21
CA GLY A 82 -25.41 39.49 51.66
C GLY A 82 -24.55 39.32 50.41
N SER A 83 -24.94 38.46 49.46
CA SER A 83 -24.86 38.73 48.02
C SER A 83 -25.44 37.52 47.28
N ASP A 84 -26.63 37.66 46.68
CA ASP A 84 -27.19 36.68 45.73
C ASP A 84 -26.45 36.75 44.38
N ALA A 85 -25.12 36.73 44.41
CA ALA A 85 -24.31 36.61 43.21
C ALA A 85 -24.17 35.13 42.90
N TRP A 86 -24.72 34.70 41.77
CA TRP A 86 -24.55 33.35 41.25
C TRP A 86 -23.05 33.09 41.10
N ARG A 87 -22.54 32.06 41.79
CA ARG A 87 -21.12 31.67 41.69
C ARG A 87 -21.04 30.37 40.92
N TYR A 88 -20.56 30.48 39.69
CA TYR A 88 -20.20 29.32 38.88
C TYR A 88 -18.82 28.82 39.31
N ARG A 89 -18.70 27.50 39.50
CA ARG A 89 -17.41 26.82 39.63
C ARG A 89 -17.14 26.01 38.38
N ARG A 90 -15.96 26.21 37.81
CA ARG A 90 -15.48 25.50 36.64
C ARG A 90 -14.54 24.39 37.11
N TYR A 91 -14.83 23.17 36.67
CA TYR A 91 -14.04 21.98 36.94
C TYR A 91 -13.51 21.43 35.63
N LEU A 92 -12.24 21.06 35.61
CA LEU A 92 -11.64 20.32 34.51
C LEU A 92 -11.38 18.89 34.97
N THR A 93 -11.74 17.92 34.14
CA THR A 93 -11.33 16.53 34.32
C THR A 93 -10.16 16.27 33.39
N SER A 94 -9.03 15.85 33.94
CA SER A 94 -7.82 15.54 33.19
C SER A 94 -7.36 14.11 33.42
N THR A 95 -6.89 13.45 32.37
CA THR A 95 -6.22 12.15 32.44
C THR A 95 -4.71 12.37 32.45
N LEU A 96 -4.01 11.80 33.44
CA LEU A 96 -2.55 11.83 33.52
C LEU A 96 -1.93 11.08 32.35
N THR A 97 -1.17 11.80 31.53
CA THR A 97 -0.52 11.26 30.33
C THR A 97 0.91 10.85 30.61
N GLY A 98 1.65 11.62 31.40
CA GLY A 98 3.05 11.34 31.73
C GLY A 98 3.63 12.33 32.74
N TYR A 99 4.95 12.41 32.80
CA TYR A 99 5.65 13.40 33.62
C TYR A 99 6.95 13.84 32.95
N ILE A 100 7.36 15.07 33.22
CA ILE A 100 8.69 15.57 32.87
C ILE A 100 9.58 15.38 34.11
N ASP A 101 10.69 14.65 33.92
CA ASP A 101 11.63 14.37 35.00
C ASP A 101 12.65 15.52 35.20
N ARG A 102 13.60 15.33 36.12
CA ARG A 102 14.62 16.37 36.42
C ARG A 102 15.59 16.64 35.27
N THR A 103 15.64 15.77 34.27
CA THR A 103 16.49 15.94 33.08
C THR A 103 15.79 16.75 32.00
N GLY A 104 14.52 17.10 32.19
CA GLY A 104 13.71 17.79 31.20
C GLY A 104 13.16 16.85 30.13
N CYS A 105 13.21 15.53 30.34
CA CYS A 105 12.68 14.54 29.41
C CYS A 105 11.26 14.14 29.79
N PHE A 106 10.37 14.08 28.81
CA PHE A 106 9.01 13.58 29.01
C PHE A 106 8.98 12.05 29.01
N ILE A 107 8.36 11.47 30.04
CA ILE A 107 8.16 10.04 30.18
C ILE A 107 6.66 9.75 30.19
N GLY A 108 6.19 8.98 29.21
CA GLY A 108 4.80 8.54 29.12
C GLY A 108 4.44 7.57 30.23
N GLY A 109 3.19 7.64 30.70
CA GLY A 109 2.67 6.84 31.80
C GLY A 109 2.83 7.49 33.18
N SER A 110 2.05 7.02 34.16
CA SER A 110 2.06 7.58 35.51
C SER A 110 3.04 6.83 36.41
N ARG A 111 4.13 7.47 36.83
CA ARG A 111 4.98 6.98 37.92
C ARG A 111 4.40 7.34 39.29
N GLU A 112 3.79 8.51 39.39
CA GLU A 112 3.17 9.02 40.60
C GLU A 112 1.81 9.66 40.28
N LEU A 113 0.92 9.65 41.27
CA LEU A 113 -0.34 10.38 41.22
C LEU A 113 -0.18 11.74 41.91
N PRO A 114 -0.89 12.78 41.44
CA PRO A 114 -0.94 14.07 42.13
C PRO A 114 -1.64 13.94 43.48
N LEU A 115 -1.46 14.94 44.35
CA LEU A 115 -2.16 15.06 45.61
C LEU A 115 -3.23 16.16 45.50
N ILE A 116 -4.27 16.04 46.32
CA ILE A 116 -5.25 17.12 46.51
C ILE A 116 -4.51 18.38 46.99
N GLY A 117 -4.83 19.51 46.37
CA GLY A 117 -4.18 20.80 46.60
C GLY A 117 -2.92 21.05 45.77
N ASN A 118 -2.48 20.11 44.92
CA ASN A 118 -1.41 20.41 43.96
C ASN A 118 -1.89 21.45 42.94
N GLU A 119 -1.04 22.43 42.68
CA GLU A 119 -1.32 23.53 41.77
C GLU A 119 -1.19 23.10 40.31
N VAL A 120 -2.06 23.66 39.47
CA VAL A 120 -2.16 23.33 38.05
C VAL A 120 -1.86 24.55 37.20
N PHE A 121 -1.05 24.38 36.16
CA PHE A 121 -0.53 25.44 35.29
C PHE A 121 -0.76 25.13 33.80
N VAL A 122 -0.88 26.18 32.99
CA VAL A 122 -0.89 26.08 31.52
C VAL A 122 0.50 25.65 31.07
N VAL A 123 0.55 24.67 30.17
CA VAL A 123 1.82 24.18 29.60
C VAL A 123 2.37 25.22 28.62
N THR A 124 3.66 25.54 28.72
CA THR A 124 4.33 26.48 27.80
C THR A 124 4.61 25.83 26.44
N GLU A 125 4.87 26.63 25.40
CA GLU A 125 5.27 26.13 24.07
C GLU A 125 6.50 25.19 24.16
N GLU A 126 7.49 25.55 25.00
CA GLU A 126 8.68 24.72 25.26
C GLU A 126 8.30 23.38 25.89
N MET A 127 7.44 23.37 26.91
CA MET A 127 6.99 22.12 27.52
C MET A 127 6.12 21.29 26.58
N ILE A 128 5.30 21.91 25.72
CA ILE A 128 4.55 21.17 24.69
C ILE A 128 5.52 20.53 23.70
N GLN A 129 6.56 21.24 23.27
CA GLN A 129 7.62 20.66 22.45
C GLN A 129 8.33 19.51 23.18
N THR A 130 8.57 19.60 24.49
CA THR A 130 9.13 18.50 25.30
C THR A 130 8.17 17.31 25.40
N VAL A 131 6.89 17.54 25.63
CA VAL A 131 5.85 16.48 25.68
C VAL A 131 5.70 15.79 24.32
N HIS A 132 5.86 16.56 23.24
CA HIS A 132 5.86 16.10 21.86
C HIS A 132 7.27 15.90 21.30
N GLN A 133 8.28 15.76 22.16
CA GLN A 133 9.64 15.51 21.71
C GLN A 133 9.73 14.03 21.31
N ILE A 134 9.54 13.80 20.02
CA ILE A 134 9.50 12.47 19.41
C ILE A 134 10.91 12.05 18.95
N ALA A 135 11.80 13.03 18.74
CA ALA A 135 13.16 12.81 18.25
C ALA A 135 14.20 13.33 19.27
N ASP A 136 15.31 12.60 19.37
CA ASP A 136 16.47 13.03 20.16
C ASP A 136 17.14 14.26 19.53
N ALA A 137 17.87 15.04 20.32
CA ALA A 137 18.48 16.31 19.88
C ALA A 137 19.44 16.15 18.67
N ASP A 138 20.10 15.00 18.56
CA ASP A 138 21.06 14.69 17.49
C ASP A 138 20.45 13.85 16.34
N GLU A 139 19.15 13.53 16.42
CA GLU A 139 18.49 12.71 15.42
C GLU A 139 18.09 13.53 14.17
N THR A 140 18.18 12.91 13.00
CA THR A 140 17.69 13.53 11.77
C THR A 140 16.16 13.50 11.74
N VAL A 141 15.55 14.67 11.53
CA VAL A 141 14.10 14.86 11.60
C VAL A 141 13.50 15.40 10.30
N MET A 142 12.23 15.09 10.10
CA MET A 142 11.35 15.63 9.07
C MET A 142 10.41 16.67 9.67
N ARG A 143 10.17 17.74 8.93
CA ARG A 143 9.25 18.82 9.32
C ARG A 143 8.19 18.99 8.25
N PHE A 144 7.00 18.47 8.54
CA PHE A 144 5.83 18.60 7.65
C PHE A 144 4.50 18.56 8.41
N THR A 145 4.54 18.61 9.75
CA THR A 145 3.36 18.51 10.61
C THR A 145 3.39 19.57 11.70
N ARG A 146 2.19 19.95 12.16
CA ARG A 146 1.98 20.87 13.29
C ARG A 146 0.89 20.33 14.20
N THR A 147 0.86 20.68 15.47
CA THR A 147 -0.28 20.34 16.35
C THR A 147 -1.53 21.08 15.87
N ASP A 148 -2.69 20.43 15.98
CA ASP A 148 -3.96 21.00 15.49
C ASP A 148 -4.48 22.13 16.40
N LEU A 149 -4.25 22.05 17.72
CA LEU A 149 -4.79 23.00 18.70
C LEU A 149 -3.90 24.22 18.92
N GLU A 150 -2.60 23.99 19.11
CA GLU A 150 -1.61 25.01 19.48
C GLU A 150 -0.81 25.54 18.29
N ASP A 151 -0.96 24.92 17.13
CA ASP A 151 -0.23 25.24 15.90
C ASP A 151 1.30 25.22 16.10
N ILE A 152 1.81 24.23 16.83
CA ILE A 152 3.24 24.07 17.09
C ILE A 152 3.84 23.09 16.08
N GLU A 153 4.97 23.43 15.45
CA GLU A 153 5.66 22.52 14.54
C GLU A 153 6.16 21.27 15.27
N ILE A 154 5.81 20.09 14.75
CA ILE A 154 6.26 18.81 15.30
C ILE A 154 7.28 18.20 14.34
N ALA A 155 8.48 17.98 14.85
CA ALA A 155 9.54 17.29 14.13
C ALA A 155 9.39 15.77 14.33
N LEU A 156 9.28 15.03 13.23
CA LEU A 156 9.18 13.57 13.26
C LEU A 156 10.54 12.94 12.91
N PRO A 157 11.04 11.97 13.67
CA PRO A 157 12.33 11.33 13.36
C PRO A 157 12.26 10.54 12.06
N ILE A 158 13.40 10.45 11.37
CA ILE A 158 13.55 9.58 10.19
C ILE A 158 13.59 8.12 10.63
N ASN A 159 14.35 7.81 11.68
CA ASN A 159 14.42 6.44 12.19
C ASN A 159 13.16 6.11 12.97
N GLY A 160 12.77 4.86 12.91
CA GLY A 160 11.49 4.39 13.45
C GLY A 160 10.29 4.75 12.58
N LEU A 161 10.36 5.77 11.72
CA LEU A 161 9.27 6.17 10.82
C LEU A 161 9.49 5.69 9.38
N ILE A 162 10.48 6.21 8.65
CA ILE A 162 10.71 5.85 7.24
C ILE A 162 11.15 4.38 7.10
N ASN A 163 11.97 3.88 8.03
CA ASN A 163 12.40 2.48 8.08
C ASN A 163 11.44 1.61 8.92
N SER A 164 10.14 1.78 8.71
CA SER A 164 9.08 1.02 9.39
C SER A 164 7.91 0.75 8.46
N HIS A 165 7.01 -0.16 8.86
CA HIS A 165 5.73 -0.30 8.16
C HIS A 165 4.79 0.84 8.57
N ILE A 166 4.19 1.51 7.59
CA ILE A 166 3.33 2.68 7.81
C ILE A 166 1.94 2.40 7.27
N ALA A 167 0.91 2.83 8.00
CA ALA A 167 -0.47 2.80 7.53
C ALA A 167 -1.08 4.20 7.51
N ILE A 168 -1.72 4.57 6.40
CA ILE A 168 -2.39 5.86 6.20
C ILE A 168 -3.86 5.57 5.89
N PHE A 169 -4.76 5.97 6.78
CA PHE A 169 -6.19 5.70 6.66
C PHE A 169 -7.00 6.99 6.60
N GLY A 170 -8.15 6.95 5.93
CA GLY A 170 -9.04 8.11 5.82
C GLY A 170 -9.98 8.07 4.62
N ASN A 171 -11.09 8.77 4.69
CA ASN A 171 -12.04 8.86 3.57
C ASN A 171 -11.47 9.66 2.38
N THR A 172 -12.14 9.63 1.23
CA THR A 172 -11.83 10.49 0.08
C THR A 172 -11.85 11.96 0.49
N GLY A 173 -10.87 12.75 0.03
CA GLY A 173 -10.77 14.19 0.35
C GLY A 173 -10.37 14.53 1.80
N SER A 174 -9.96 13.55 2.61
CA SER A 174 -9.54 13.77 4.01
C SER A 174 -8.07 14.22 4.15
N GLY A 175 -7.26 14.06 3.11
CA GLY A 175 -5.84 14.44 3.11
C GLY A 175 -4.84 13.28 2.95
N LYS A 176 -5.29 12.02 2.85
CA LYS A 176 -4.42 10.83 2.73
C LYS A 176 -3.29 10.96 1.70
N SER A 177 -3.62 11.25 0.43
CA SER A 177 -2.63 11.34 -0.64
C SER A 177 -1.60 12.46 -0.38
N ASN A 178 -2.05 13.60 0.17
CA ASN A 178 -1.17 14.68 0.59
C ASN A 178 -0.22 14.23 1.70
N THR A 179 -0.72 13.50 2.70
CA THR A 179 0.11 12.96 3.79
C THR A 179 1.13 11.96 3.29
N LEU A 180 0.75 11.04 2.40
CA LEU A 180 1.68 10.10 1.77
C LEU A 180 2.78 10.87 1.04
N ALA A 181 2.40 11.85 0.22
CA ALA A 181 3.34 12.62 -0.57
C ALA A 181 4.26 13.50 0.30
N ALA A 182 3.72 14.17 1.32
CA ALA A 182 4.48 15.01 2.24
C ALA A 182 5.47 14.19 3.07
N LEU A 183 5.03 13.02 3.57
CA LEU A 183 5.86 12.09 4.33
C LEU A 183 7.06 11.61 3.49
N TYR A 184 6.81 11.11 2.27
CA TYR A 184 7.90 10.61 1.43
C TYR A 184 8.77 11.72 0.86
N LYS A 185 8.22 12.90 0.55
CA LYS A 185 9.01 14.06 0.14
C LYS A 185 9.98 14.47 1.25
N ALA A 186 9.47 14.69 2.47
CA ALA A 186 10.30 15.08 3.59
C ALA A 186 11.31 13.99 3.95
N GLY A 187 10.90 12.72 3.91
CA GLY A 187 11.74 11.56 4.20
C GLY A 187 12.87 11.40 3.21
N ILE A 188 12.59 11.41 1.92
CA ILE A 188 13.59 11.27 0.86
C ILE A 188 14.62 12.39 0.92
N ALA A 189 14.18 13.64 1.15
CA ALA A 189 15.10 14.77 1.28
C ALA A 189 16.14 14.55 2.39
N GLN A 190 15.70 14.07 3.56
CA GLN A 190 16.60 13.78 4.68
C GLN A 190 17.45 12.52 4.47
N VAL A 191 16.86 11.44 3.95
CA VAL A 191 17.61 10.19 3.68
C VAL A 191 18.68 10.44 2.62
N LYS A 192 18.39 11.25 1.59
CA LYS A 192 19.37 11.69 0.60
C LYS A 192 20.48 12.53 1.21
N HIS A 193 20.15 13.43 2.14
CA HIS A 193 21.15 14.20 2.88
C HIS A 193 22.07 13.28 3.72
N ILE A 194 21.51 12.26 4.38
CA ILE A 194 22.27 11.29 5.19
C ILE A 194 23.19 10.42 4.31
N LEU A 195 22.68 9.89 3.20
CA LEU A 195 23.38 8.90 2.38
C LEU A 195 24.22 9.50 1.24
N GLY A 196 24.00 10.76 0.89
CA GLY A 196 24.66 11.43 -0.22
C GLY A 196 24.57 10.63 -1.51
N ASN A 197 25.72 10.38 -2.15
CA ASN A 197 25.81 9.65 -3.41
C ASN A 197 25.35 8.19 -3.31
N HIS A 198 25.30 7.60 -2.12
CA HIS A 198 24.86 6.23 -1.92
C HIS A 198 23.33 6.09 -1.87
N PHE A 199 22.56 7.19 -1.89
CA PHE A 199 21.10 7.15 -1.80
C PHE A 199 20.46 6.29 -2.89
N SER A 200 20.87 6.49 -4.16
CA SER A 200 20.29 5.79 -5.31
C SER A 200 20.60 4.29 -5.34
N GLU A 201 21.75 3.90 -4.79
CA GLU A 201 22.20 2.50 -4.70
C GLU A 201 21.61 1.78 -3.48
N ARG A 202 21.44 2.50 -2.36
CA ARG A 202 21.10 1.91 -1.05
C ARG A 202 19.63 1.96 -0.70
N CYS A 203 18.84 2.83 -1.30
CA CYS A 203 17.42 2.97 -0.98
C CYS A 203 16.61 2.88 -2.26
N LYS A 204 15.66 1.94 -2.33
CA LYS A 204 14.77 1.78 -3.48
C LYS A 204 13.31 1.94 -3.05
N PHE A 205 12.49 2.59 -3.86
CA PHE A 205 11.08 2.88 -3.57
C PHE A 205 10.19 2.50 -4.76
N ILE A 206 9.16 1.71 -4.51
CA ILE A 206 8.14 1.35 -5.49
C ILE A 206 6.80 1.90 -5.01
N LEU A 207 6.17 2.76 -5.79
CA LEU A 207 4.84 3.29 -5.52
C LEU A 207 3.84 2.74 -6.54
N PHE A 208 2.86 1.97 -6.07
CA PHE A 208 1.75 1.51 -6.88
C PHE A 208 0.63 2.55 -6.83
N ASP A 209 0.42 3.23 -7.96
CA ASP A 209 -0.54 4.32 -8.12
C ASP A 209 -1.78 3.82 -8.87
N PHE A 210 -2.88 3.60 -8.17
CA PHE A 210 -4.12 3.06 -8.75
C PHE A 210 -4.89 4.07 -9.60
N ASN A 211 -4.73 5.36 -9.30
CA ASN A 211 -5.55 6.45 -9.84
C ASN A 211 -4.74 7.42 -10.72
N GLY A 212 -3.41 7.33 -10.73
CA GLY A 212 -2.52 8.21 -11.48
C GLY A 212 -2.21 9.54 -10.78
N GLU A 213 -2.42 9.62 -9.45
CA GLU A 213 -2.31 10.84 -8.65
C GLU A 213 -0.85 11.33 -8.52
N TYR A 214 0.15 10.44 -8.56
CA TYR A 214 1.55 10.76 -8.23
C TYR A 214 2.45 10.87 -9.47
N THR A 215 1.85 10.94 -10.66
CA THR A 215 2.56 10.96 -11.96
C THR A 215 3.21 12.31 -12.29
N ALA A 216 2.84 13.40 -11.61
CA ALA A 216 3.37 14.73 -11.91
C ALA A 216 4.89 14.80 -11.65
N PRO A 217 5.71 15.47 -12.49
CA PRO A 217 7.17 15.43 -12.41
C PRO A 217 7.75 15.78 -11.03
N ARG A 218 7.20 16.78 -10.32
CA ARG A 218 7.70 17.21 -9.00
C ARG A 218 6.94 16.62 -7.81
N CYS A 219 5.97 15.74 -8.04
CA CYS A 219 5.25 15.08 -6.95
C CYS A 219 6.17 14.12 -6.20
N ILE A 220 6.26 14.26 -4.88
CA ILE A 220 7.19 13.54 -3.97
C ILE A 220 8.67 13.89 -4.20
N THR A 221 9.19 13.62 -5.39
CA THR A 221 10.56 13.86 -5.82
C THR A 221 10.59 14.09 -7.33
N ASP A 222 11.53 14.89 -7.82
CA ASP A 222 11.85 15.07 -9.23
C ASP A 222 12.74 13.94 -9.78
N GLU A 223 13.44 13.22 -8.91
CA GLU A 223 14.24 12.04 -9.23
C GLU A 223 13.40 10.75 -9.16
N LYS A 224 12.42 10.61 -10.06
CA LYS A 224 11.60 9.38 -10.17
C LYS A 224 11.40 8.91 -11.59
N THR A 225 11.24 7.60 -11.73
CA THR A 225 10.83 6.93 -12.96
C THR A 225 9.33 6.65 -12.88
N VAL A 226 8.54 7.07 -13.88
CA VAL A 226 7.10 6.83 -13.93
C VAL A 226 6.79 5.90 -15.09
N TYR A 227 6.18 4.75 -14.82
CA TYR A 227 5.68 3.82 -15.84
C TYR A 227 4.16 3.95 -15.97
N ASN A 228 3.71 4.58 -17.06
CA ASN A 228 2.30 4.73 -17.41
C ASN A 228 1.80 3.51 -18.18
N LEU A 229 1.42 2.48 -17.43
CA LEU A 229 0.99 1.21 -18.00
C LEU A 229 -0.39 1.34 -18.65
N ASN A 230 -0.58 0.64 -19.78
CA ASN A 230 -1.83 0.66 -20.51
C ASN A 230 -2.14 -0.72 -21.12
N THR A 231 -3.29 -1.28 -20.76
CA THR A 231 -3.76 -2.55 -21.36
C THR A 231 -4.79 -2.34 -22.47
N HIS A 232 -5.32 -1.13 -22.64
CA HIS A 232 -6.30 -0.79 -23.67
C HIS A 232 -5.64 -0.50 -25.03
N HIS A 233 -4.51 0.21 -25.03
CA HIS A 233 -3.76 0.59 -26.22
C HIS A 233 -2.31 0.09 -26.16
N ALA A 234 -1.61 0.07 -27.30
CA ALA A 234 -0.24 -0.46 -27.40
C ALA A 234 0.86 0.56 -27.04
N ASN A 235 0.52 1.84 -26.88
CA ASN A 235 1.47 2.95 -26.67
C ASN A 235 1.73 3.26 -25.19
N GLY A 236 1.40 2.36 -24.27
CA GLY A 236 1.75 2.53 -22.86
C GLY A 236 3.23 2.23 -22.62
N ASP A 237 3.75 2.72 -21.50
CA ASP A 237 5.08 2.34 -21.03
C ASP A 237 5.09 0.83 -20.68
N LYS A 238 6.27 0.23 -20.76
CA LYS A 238 6.49 -1.17 -20.37
C LYS A 238 7.42 -1.25 -19.16
N LEU A 239 7.12 -2.16 -18.24
CA LEU A 239 7.96 -2.48 -17.10
C LEU A 239 9.12 -3.36 -17.53
N PRO A 240 10.37 -2.91 -17.35
CA PRO A 240 11.54 -3.74 -17.55
C PRO A 240 11.58 -4.86 -16.52
N LEU A 241 11.44 -6.10 -16.95
CA LEU A 241 11.64 -7.28 -16.10
C LEU A 241 12.34 -8.38 -16.90
N PRO A 242 13.40 -9.01 -16.37
CA PRO A 242 14.08 -10.09 -17.07
C PRO A 242 13.13 -11.23 -17.46
N ARG A 243 13.38 -11.82 -18.63
CA ARG A 243 12.59 -12.94 -19.14
C ARG A 243 12.53 -14.09 -18.14
N GLU A 244 13.64 -14.35 -17.45
CA GLU A 244 13.81 -15.41 -16.46
C GLU A 244 12.87 -15.22 -15.28
N VAL A 245 12.66 -13.97 -14.84
CA VAL A 245 11.78 -13.63 -13.73
C VAL A 245 10.33 -13.97 -14.06
N LEU A 246 9.85 -13.61 -15.26
CA LEU A 246 8.49 -13.96 -15.67
C LEU A 246 8.29 -15.47 -15.88
N LEU A 247 9.37 -16.20 -16.18
CA LEU A 247 9.37 -17.66 -16.35
C LEU A 247 9.61 -18.43 -15.04
N GLU A 248 9.57 -17.77 -13.88
CA GLU A 248 9.58 -18.46 -12.59
C GLU A 248 8.24 -19.13 -12.29
N HIS A 249 8.29 -20.28 -11.62
CA HIS A 249 7.12 -21.07 -11.26
C HIS A 249 6.05 -20.24 -10.54
N ASP A 250 6.48 -19.46 -9.55
CA ASP A 250 5.58 -18.67 -8.72
C ASP A 250 4.94 -17.52 -9.51
N MET A 251 5.70 -16.91 -10.42
CA MET A 251 5.27 -15.78 -11.25
C MET A 251 4.23 -16.23 -12.26
N LEU A 252 4.47 -17.36 -12.95
CA LEU A 252 3.48 -17.98 -13.84
C LEU A 252 2.22 -18.41 -13.09
N SER A 253 2.37 -18.94 -11.87
CA SER A 253 1.24 -19.34 -11.03
C SER A 253 0.36 -18.14 -10.66
N VAL A 254 0.96 -16.98 -10.38
CA VAL A 254 0.24 -15.72 -10.10
C VAL A 254 -0.43 -15.15 -11.35
N LEU A 255 0.28 -15.12 -12.48
CA LEU A 255 -0.24 -14.63 -13.76
C LEU A 255 -1.41 -15.46 -14.30
N THR A 256 -1.48 -16.73 -13.92
CA THR A 256 -2.50 -17.67 -14.41
C THR A 256 -3.47 -18.13 -13.34
N ASP A 257 -3.43 -17.60 -12.12
CA ASP A 257 -4.31 -18.06 -11.03
C ASP A 257 -4.32 -19.61 -10.95
N ALA A 258 -3.14 -20.20 -10.86
CA ALA A 258 -2.97 -21.66 -10.92
C ALA A 258 -3.34 -22.32 -9.59
N THR A 259 -4.15 -23.39 -9.64
CA THR A 259 -4.52 -24.19 -8.47
C THR A 259 -3.36 -25.03 -7.92
N ASP A 260 -3.28 -25.16 -6.59
CA ASP A 260 -2.15 -25.81 -5.91
C ASP A 260 -1.96 -27.29 -6.23
N LYS A 261 -3.06 -28.05 -6.29
CA LYS A 261 -2.98 -29.52 -6.37
C LYS A 261 -2.66 -30.05 -7.77
N THR A 262 -3.04 -29.31 -8.83
CA THR A 262 -2.97 -29.82 -10.21
C THR A 262 -2.21 -28.88 -11.14
N GLN A 263 -2.56 -27.59 -11.17
CA GLN A 263 -2.02 -26.65 -12.16
C GLN A 263 -0.61 -26.16 -11.80
N LYS A 264 -0.32 -25.81 -10.54
CA LYS A 264 1.04 -25.43 -10.12
C LYS A 264 2.07 -26.56 -10.39
N PRO A 265 1.83 -27.84 -10.00
CA PRO A 265 2.73 -28.94 -10.34
C PRO A 265 2.92 -29.14 -11.84
N PHE A 266 1.87 -28.90 -12.64
CA PHE A 266 1.97 -28.95 -14.10
C PHE A 266 2.88 -27.83 -14.63
N LEU A 267 2.69 -26.58 -14.19
CA LEU A 267 3.56 -25.45 -14.57
C LEU A 267 5.02 -25.71 -14.21
N LYS A 268 5.28 -26.29 -13.03
CA LYS A 268 6.63 -26.69 -12.63
C LYS A 268 7.26 -27.67 -13.63
N ARG A 269 6.51 -28.72 -14.02
CA ARG A 269 6.98 -29.70 -15.02
C ARG A 269 7.17 -29.09 -16.40
N VAL A 270 6.32 -28.12 -16.80
CA VAL A 270 6.49 -27.35 -18.05
C VAL A 270 7.83 -26.60 -18.03
N LEU A 271 8.16 -25.92 -16.93
CA LEU A 271 9.42 -25.18 -16.81
C LEU A 271 10.64 -26.10 -16.79
N GLU A 272 10.57 -27.24 -16.09
CA GLU A 272 11.62 -28.26 -16.10
C GLU A 272 11.82 -28.85 -17.50
N PHE A 273 10.72 -29.14 -18.20
CA PHE A 273 10.74 -29.62 -19.58
C PHE A 273 11.36 -28.59 -20.52
N ARG A 274 10.91 -27.33 -20.44
CA ARG A 274 11.48 -26.23 -21.21
C ARG A 274 12.97 -26.07 -20.95
N LYS A 275 13.39 -26.04 -19.69
CA LYS A 275 14.81 -25.96 -19.32
C LYS A 275 15.62 -27.10 -19.94
N LYS A 276 15.10 -28.33 -19.89
CA LYS A 276 15.75 -29.50 -20.51
C LYS A 276 15.93 -29.36 -22.03
N VAL A 277 14.93 -28.83 -22.73
CA VAL A 277 15.01 -28.62 -24.19
C VAL A 277 15.99 -27.48 -24.52
N MET A 278 15.85 -26.34 -23.84
CA MET A 278 16.62 -25.14 -24.13
C MET A 278 18.11 -25.25 -23.75
N THR A 279 18.48 -26.23 -22.93
CA THR A 279 19.88 -26.50 -22.53
C THR A 279 20.53 -27.64 -23.31
N ALA A 280 19.81 -28.27 -24.26
CA ALA A 280 20.38 -29.28 -25.13
C ALA A 280 21.32 -28.65 -26.18
N ASP A 281 22.27 -29.44 -26.73
CA ASP A 281 23.23 -28.96 -27.74
C ASP A 281 22.55 -28.36 -28.98
N ASN A 282 21.42 -28.96 -29.40
CA ASN A 282 20.56 -28.43 -30.45
C ASN A 282 19.10 -28.43 -29.99
N PRO A 283 18.63 -27.33 -29.36
CA PRO A 283 17.28 -27.25 -28.80
C PRO A 283 16.17 -27.46 -29.83
N LEU A 284 16.37 -26.95 -31.05
CA LEU A 284 15.39 -27.04 -32.12
C LEU A 284 15.21 -28.48 -32.58
N GLU A 285 16.30 -29.19 -32.88
CA GLU A 285 16.22 -30.59 -33.30
C GLU A 285 15.75 -31.49 -32.15
N PHE A 286 16.13 -31.17 -30.91
CA PHE A 286 15.62 -31.87 -29.74
C PHE A 286 14.10 -31.74 -29.61
N MET A 287 13.56 -30.52 -29.77
CA MET A 287 12.12 -30.27 -29.78
C MET A 287 11.41 -30.99 -30.94
N ARG A 288 11.94 -30.90 -32.16
CA ARG A 288 11.42 -31.61 -33.34
C ARG A 288 11.36 -33.11 -33.11
N ASN A 289 12.39 -33.70 -32.51
CA ASN A 289 12.41 -35.13 -32.21
C ASN A 289 11.34 -35.54 -31.19
N ILE A 290 11.06 -34.70 -30.19
CA ILE A 290 9.97 -34.92 -29.25
C ILE A 290 8.63 -34.83 -29.96
N LEU A 291 8.38 -33.76 -30.74
CA LEU A 291 7.14 -33.58 -31.50
C LEU A 291 6.90 -34.75 -32.46
N LYS A 292 7.91 -35.12 -33.28
CA LYS A 292 7.87 -36.30 -34.17
C LYS A 292 7.46 -37.53 -33.39
N LYS A 293 8.11 -37.81 -32.24
CA LYS A 293 7.76 -38.95 -31.38
C LYS A 293 6.31 -38.90 -30.89
N LYS A 294 5.80 -37.73 -30.49
CA LYS A 294 4.40 -37.57 -30.03
C LYS A 294 3.40 -37.74 -31.15
N VAL A 295 3.70 -37.24 -32.36
CA VAL A 295 2.89 -37.47 -33.55
C VAL A 295 2.83 -38.96 -33.90
N ARG A 296 3.97 -39.67 -33.91
CA ARG A 296 3.99 -41.13 -34.14
C ARG A 296 3.12 -41.87 -33.10
N GLN A 297 3.30 -41.56 -31.81
CA GLN A 297 2.51 -42.14 -30.72
C GLN A 297 1.01 -41.87 -30.86
N ASN A 298 0.64 -40.68 -31.31
CA ASN A 298 -0.76 -40.30 -31.52
C ASN A 298 -1.38 -41.06 -32.71
N LEU A 299 -0.75 -40.99 -33.88
CA LEU A 299 -1.28 -41.60 -35.11
C LEU A 299 -1.26 -43.13 -35.09
N PHE A 300 -0.40 -43.74 -34.26
CA PHE A 300 -0.35 -45.19 -34.08
C PHE A 300 -1.29 -45.70 -32.96
N SER A 301 -1.92 -44.80 -32.21
CA SER A 301 -2.91 -45.17 -31.18
C SER A 301 -4.23 -45.62 -31.80
N SER A 302 -4.87 -46.62 -31.18
CA SER A 302 -6.20 -47.13 -31.54
C SER A 302 -7.36 -46.42 -30.83
N ASP A 303 -7.06 -45.47 -29.95
CA ASP A 303 -8.06 -44.70 -29.20
C ASP A 303 -8.40 -43.41 -29.97
N LYS A 304 -9.38 -43.48 -30.87
CA LYS A 304 -9.78 -42.35 -31.72
C LYS A 304 -10.16 -41.09 -30.93
N PRO A 305 -11.06 -41.12 -29.92
CA PRO A 305 -11.40 -39.92 -29.15
C PRO A 305 -10.19 -39.24 -28.52
N LYS A 306 -9.26 -40.05 -27.98
CA LYS A 306 -8.01 -39.55 -27.43
C LYS A 306 -7.13 -38.90 -28.51
N CYS A 307 -7.05 -39.51 -29.69
CA CYS A 307 -6.30 -38.96 -30.82
C CYS A 307 -6.88 -37.64 -31.30
N ASP A 308 -8.20 -37.54 -31.42
CA ASP A 308 -8.90 -36.33 -31.84
C ASP A 308 -8.63 -35.17 -30.85
N THR A 309 -8.62 -35.48 -29.54
CA THR A 309 -8.27 -34.52 -28.48
C THR A 309 -6.80 -34.08 -28.58
N ILE A 310 -5.87 -34.99 -28.85
CA ILE A 310 -4.45 -34.66 -29.04
C ILE A 310 -4.24 -33.80 -30.29
N ASN A 311 -4.97 -34.08 -31.38
CA ASN A 311 -4.91 -33.27 -32.59
C ASN A 311 -5.35 -31.82 -32.30
N GLN A 312 -6.38 -31.62 -31.48
CA GLN A 312 -6.79 -30.28 -31.01
C GLN A 312 -5.68 -29.59 -30.20
N PHE A 313 -4.92 -30.32 -29.38
CA PHE A 313 -3.80 -29.75 -28.63
C PHE A 313 -2.55 -29.49 -29.48
N LEU A 314 -2.38 -30.19 -30.60
CA LEU A 314 -1.31 -29.95 -31.56
C LEU A 314 -1.57 -28.70 -32.42
N SER A 315 -2.84 -28.33 -32.64
CA SER A 315 -3.22 -27.18 -33.48
C SER A 315 -2.49 -25.88 -33.10
N PRO A 316 -2.50 -25.41 -31.83
CA PRO A 316 -1.84 -24.16 -31.46
C PRO A 316 -0.30 -24.20 -31.59
N ILE A 317 0.30 -25.39 -31.44
CA ILE A 317 1.75 -25.60 -31.64
C ILE A 317 2.12 -25.36 -33.10
N PHE A 318 1.25 -25.79 -34.02
CA PHE A 318 1.42 -25.64 -35.46
C PHE A 318 0.67 -24.43 -36.03
N LYS A 319 0.49 -23.37 -35.22
CA LYS A 319 -0.09 -22.09 -35.64
C LYS A 319 -1.52 -22.20 -36.22
N ASP A 320 -2.30 -23.13 -35.69
CA ASP A 320 -3.68 -23.38 -36.09
C ASP A 320 -3.83 -23.65 -37.60
N ASP A 321 -2.90 -24.44 -38.14
CA ASP A 321 -2.92 -24.88 -39.54
C ASP A 321 -4.25 -25.57 -39.89
N PRO A 322 -5.03 -25.06 -40.86
CA PRO A 322 -6.35 -25.61 -41.21
C PRO A 322 -6.26 -27.00 -41.88
N GLU A 323 -5.09 -27.36 -42.41
CA GLU A 323 -4.81 -28.64 -43.07
C GLU A 323 -4.21 -29.69 -42.13
N LEU A 324 -4.09 -29.38 -40.82
CA LEU A 324 -3.43 -30.22 -39.80
C LEU A 324 -3.75 -31.72 -39.89
N ILE A 325 -5.01 -32.05 -40.18
CA ILE A 325 -5.50 -33.44 -40.28
C ILE A 325 -6.18 -33.74 -41.63
N SER A 326 -6.02 -32.87 -42.64
CA SER A 326 -6.78 -32.99 -43.90
C SER A 326 -6.44 -34.26 -44.70
N ASP A 327 -5.21 -34.75 -44.57
CA ASP A 327 -4.71 -35.96 -45.20
C ASP A 327 -4.98 -37.23 -44.39
N LEU A 328 -5.60 -37.14 -43.21
CA LEU A 328 -5.84 -38.26 -42.31
C LEU A 328 -7.29 -38.76 -42.35
N GLU A 329 -7.46 -40.08 -42.20
CA GLU A 329 -8.77 -40.74 -42.07
C GLU A 329 -8.67 -41.88 -41.05
N TYR A 330 -9.69 -42.06 -40.21
CA TYR A 330 -9.73 -43.15 -39.23
C TYR A 330 -10.44 -44.38 -39.79
N HIS A 331 -9.74 -45.51 -39.86
CA HIS A 331 -10.29 -46.78 -40.34
C HIS A 331 -10.98 -47.53 -39.20
N SER A 332 -12.30 -47.37 -39.09
CA SER A 332 -13.10 -47.85 -37.95
C SER A 332 -12.99 -49.36 -37.68
N THR A 333 -12.90 -50.19 -38.72
CA THR A 333 -12.82 -51.65 -38.56
C THR A 333 -11.43 -52.15 -38.17
N ALA A 334 -10.37 -51.41 -38.52
CA ALA A 334 -8.99 -51.78 -38.18
C ALA A 334 -8.50 -51.07 -36.90
N TYR A 335 -9.29 -50.13 -36.37
CA TYR A 335 -8.94 -49.26 -35.26
C TYR A 335 -7.58 -48.56 -35.45
N LYS A 336 -7.34 -48.04 -36.66
CA LYS A 336 -6.07 -47.44 -37.07
C LYS A 336 -6.28 -46.22 -37.94
N TRP A 337 -5.35 -45.27 -37.87
CA TRP A 337 -5.29 -44.16 -38.80
C TRP A 337 -4.71 -44.60 -40.17
N LYS A 338 -5.12 -43.91 -41.23
CA LYS A 338 -4.61 -44.07 -42.59
C LYS A 338 -4.52 -42.70 -43.27
N LEU A 339 -3.79 -42.64 -44.38
CA LEU A 339 -3.89 -41.50 -45.29
C LEU A 339 -5.23 -41.55 -46.05
N ARG A 340 -5.82 -40.39 -46.30
CA ARG A 340 -7.03 -40.25 -47.12
C ARG A 340 -6.74 -40.77 -48.53
N GLY A 341 -7.48 -41.79 -48.96
CA GLY A 341 -7.24 -42.48 -50.24
C GLY A 341 -5.98 -43.36 -50.27
N GLY A 342 -5.31 -43.57 -49.12
CA GLY A 342 -4.06 -44.34 -49.01
C GLY A 342 -4.15 -45.56 -48.09
N SER A 343 -2.99 -46.12 -47.75
CA SER A 343 -2.84 -47.31 -46.91
C SER A 343 -2.94 -47.01 -45.41
N ILE A 344 -3.40 -48.01 -44.65
CA ILE A 344 -3.43 -47.98 -43.18
C ILE A 344 -2.02 -47.92 -42.61
N PHE A 345 -1.83 -47.15 -41.53
CA PHE A 345 -0.57 -47.12 -40.79
C PHE A 345 -0.37 -48.44 -40.05
N ASN A 346 0.49 -49.31 -40.59
CA ASN A 346 0.79 -50.62 -40.04
C ASN A 346 2.06 -50.63 -39.19
N THR A 347 2.98 -49.72 -39.48
CA THR A 347 4.21 -49.48 -38.72
C THR A 347 4.26 -48.02 -38.27
N GLU A 348 5.03 -47.70 -37.22
CA GLU A 348 5.22 -46.30 -36.80
C GLU A 348 5.86 -45.45 -37.92
N ALA A 349 6.69 -46.05 -38.79
CA ALA A 349 7.30 -45.36 -39.93
C ALA A 349 6.26 -44.91 -40.98
N ASP A 350 5.09 -45.55 -41.05
CA ASP A 350 4.04 -45.14 -41.98
C ASP A 350 3.48 -43.75 -41.64
N THR A 351 3.53 -43.38 -40.36
CA THR A 351 3.08 -42.07 -39.87
C THR A 351 3.94 -40.92 -40.39
N GLU A 352 5.17 -41.18 -40.83
CA GLU A 352 6.10 -40.17 -41.35
C GLU A 352 5.65 -39.54 -42.67
N ARG A 353 4.74 -40.23 -43.37
CA ARG A 353 4.13 -39.75 -44.62
C ARG A 353 3.00 -38.75 -44.40
N SER A 354 2.56 -38.57 -43.15
CA SER A 354 1.48 -37.63 -42.81
C SER A 354 1.95 -36.17 -42.85
N TYR A 355 1.06 -35.27 -43.23
CA TYR A 355 1.27 -33.83 -43.17
C TYR A 355 1.60 -33.38 -41.73
N LEU A 356 0.92 -33.96 -40.74
CA LEU A 356 1.19 -33.71 -39.32
C LEU A 356 2.65 -34.02 -38.92
N PHE A 357 3.24 -35.08 -39.48
CA PHE A 357 4.65 -35.39 -39.24
C PHE A 357 5.61 -34.42 -39.95
N SER A 358 5.23 -33.95 -41.14
CA SER A 358 5.96 -32.89 -41.84
C SER A 358 5.98 -31.59 -41.03
N LEU A 359 4.83 -31.18 -40.46
CA LEU A 359 4.73 -30.03 -39.56
C LEU A 359 5.65 -30.17 -38.34
N ALA A 360 5.67 -31.35 -37.70
CA ALA A 360 6.58 -31.64 -36.59
C ALA A 360 8.07 -31.56 -37.00
N SER A 361 8.40 -31.96 -38.22
CA SER A 361 9.76 -31.91 -38.77
C SER A 361 10.20 -30.48 -39.09
N ASN A 362 9.25 -29.63 -39.49
CA ASN A 362 9.48 -28.23 -39.86
C ASN A 362 9.23 -27.25 -38.71
N PHE A 363 8.97 -27.73 -37.49
CA PHE A 363 8.73 -26.88 -36.32
C PHE A 363 9.84 -25.83 -36.14
N SER A 364 9.44 -24.64 -35.67
CA SER A 364 10.31 -23.52 -35.31
C SER A 364 9.78 -22.85 -34.05
N PHE A 365 10.65 -22.49 -33.10
CA PHE A 365 10.24 -21.73 -31.94
C PHE A 365 9.61 -20.39 -32.33
N LYS A 366 8.55 -20.00 -31.61
CA LYS A 366 7.91 -18.70 -31.74
C LYS A 366 8.77 -17.64 -31.03
N THR A 367 8.81 -16.42 -31.58
CA THR A 367 9.64 -15.32 -31.04
C THR A 367 9.10 -14.75 -29.74
N ASP A 368 7.76 -14.70 -29.60
CA ASP A 368 7.10 -14.23 -28.39
C ASP A 368 7.30 -15.26 -27.25
N MET A 369 7.73 -14.77 -26.09
CA MET A 369 8.04 -15.62 -24.93
C MET A 369 6.84 -16.46 -24.48
N ILE A 370 5.64 -15.88 -24.46
CA ILE A 370 4.45 -16.55 -23.94
C ILE A 370 3.94 -17.56 -24.97
N GLU A 371 4.00 -17.23 -26.26
CA GLU A 371 3.75 -18.17 -27.35
C GLU A 371 4.68 -19.39 -27.31
N GLU A 372 5.98 -19.17 -27.12
CA GLU A 372 6.95 -20.25 -26.94
C GLU A 372 6.58 -21.11 -25.71
N LEU A 373 6.24 -20.48 -24.58
CA LEU A 373 5.83 -21.18 -23.37
C LEU A 373 4.54 -21.99 -23.58
N LEU A 374 3.57 -21.46 -24.33
CA LEU A 374 2.33 -22.16 -24.68
C LEU A 374 2.62 -23.44 -25.47
N ASP A 375 3.58 -23.43 -26.40
CA ASP A 375 3.99 -24.64 -27.11
C ASP A 375 4.47 -25.73 -26.13
N PHE A 376 5.28 -25.35 -25.14
CA PHE A 376 5.71 -26.26 -24.07
C PHE A 376 4.54 -26.73 -23.19
N MET A 377 3.58 -25.86 -22.87
CA MET A 377 2.40 -26.23 -22.10
C MET A 377 1.53 -27.25 -22.84
N TYR A 378 1.20 -27.01 -24.11
CA TYR A 378 0.43 -27.95 -24.91
C TYR A 378 1.16 -29.29 -25.08
N LEU A 379 2.47 -29.25 -25.35
CA LEU A 379 3.24 -30.48 -25.51
C LEU A 379 3.37 -31.29 -24.21
N GLN A 380 3.51 -30.61 -23.07
CA GLN A 380 3.49 -31.25 -21.76
C GLN A 380 2.12 -31.86 -21.46
N LEU A 381 1.02 -31.17 -21.80
CA LEU A 381 -0.33 -31.70 -21.66
C LEU A 381 -0.53 -32.96 -22.51
N ILE A 382 -0.09 -32.95 -23.78
CA ILE A 382 -0.12 -34.12 -24.66
C ILE A 382 0.66 -35.29 -24.04
N GLN A 383 1.84 -35.03 -23.48
CA GLN A 383 2.64 -36.07 -22.82
C GLN A 383 1.91 -36.68 -21.61
N GLU A 384 1.33 -35.86 -20.74
CA GLU A 384 0.61 -36.34 -19.55
C GLU A 384 -0.66 -37.09 -19.94
N TYR A 385 -1.39 -36.62 -20.94
CA TYR A 385 -2.60 -37.25 -21.44
C TYR A 385 -2.30 -38.60 -22.12
N LEU A 386 -1.28 -38.68 -22.97
CA LEU A 386 -0.82 -39.95 -23.55
C LEU A 386 -0.44 -40.97 -22.46
N SER A 387 0.20 -40.51 -21.39
CA SER A 387 0.62 -41.36 -20.25
C SER A 387 -0.48 -41.64 -19.21
N ASN A 388 -1.71 -41.17 -19.42
CA ASN A 388 -2.83 -41.27 -18.46
C ASN A 388 -2.52 -40.68 -17.07
N LYS A 389 -1.59 -39.72 -16.98
CA LYS A 389 -1.17 -39.11 -15.71
C LYS A 389 -2.07 -37.97 -15.25
N SER A 390 -2.82 -37.34 -16.16
CA SER A 390 -3.65 -36.18 -15.84
C SER A 390 -4.86 -36.08 -16.76
N ASN A 391 -5.95 -35.54 -16.21
CA ASN A 391 -7.15 -35.21 -16.96
C ASN A 391 -6.98 -33.80 -17.58
N PRO A 392 -7.08 -33.65 -18.92
CA PRO A 392 -7.00 -32.36 -19.58
C PRO A 392 -8.00 -31.32 -19.04
N GLU A 393 -9.19 -31.74 -18.59
CA GLU A 393 -10.20 -30.82 -18.05
C GLU A 393 -9.69 -29.99 -16.85
N HIS A 394 -8.73 -30.52 -16.08
CA HIS A 394 -8.15 -29.81 -14.94
C HIS A 394 -6.98 -28.90 -15.30
N ILE A 395 -6.34 -29.13 -16.46
CA ILE A 395 -5.12 -28.42 -16.90
C ILE A 395 -5.40 -27.40 -17.99
N SER A 396 -6.26 -27.71 -18.97
CA SER A 396 -6.65 -26.78 -20.03
C SER A 396 -7.04 -25.38 -19.53
N PRO A 397 -7.71 -25.20 -18.36
CA PRO A 397 -7.99 -23.86 -17.84
C PRO A 397 -6.75 -23.00 -17.60
N VAL A 398 -5.61 -23.55 -17.12
CA VAL A 398 -4.39 -22.75 -16.89
C VAL A 398 -3.74 -22.32 -18.20
N ILE A 399 -3.79 -23.18 -19.23
CA ILE A 399 -3.30 -22.87 -20.59
C ILE A 399 -4.16 -21.76 -21.20
N ASN A 400 -5.49 -21.87 -21.09
CA ASN A 400 -6.42 -20.88 -21.62
C ASN A 400 -6.24 -19.51 -20.95
N ARG A 401 -6.02 -19.46 -19.64
CA ARG A 401 -5.71 -18.20 -18.93
C ARG A 401 -4.37 -17.60 -19.35
N MET A 402 -3.34 -18.42 -19.55
CA MET A 402 -2.06 -17.95 -20.10
C MET A 402 -2.23 -17.34 -21.50
N SER A 403 -2.97 -18.03 -22.37
CA SER A 403 -3.26 -17.55 -23.73
C SER A 403 -4.07 -16.25 -23.72
N ALA A 404 -5.07 -16.14 -22.85
CA ALA A 404 -5.88 -14.93 -22.68
C ALA A 404 -5.05 -13.74 -22.20
N ASN A 405 -4.16 -13.94 -21.22
CA ASN A 405 -3.33 -12.87 -20.64
C ASN A 405 -2.13 -12.49 -21.52
N ARG A 406 -1.81 -13.26 -22.57
CA ARG A 406 -0.66 -13.03 -23.46
C ARG A 406 -0.55 -11.58 -23.95
N LYS A 407 -1.65 -11.03 -24.48
CA LYS A 407 -1.65 -9.68 -25.06
C LYS A 407 -1.40 -8.61 -23.99
N ASP A 408 -1.93 -8.80 -22.78
CA ASP A 408 -1.74 -7.87 -21.67
C ASP A 408 -0.30 -7.95 -21.15
N ILE A 409 0.25 -9.16 -20.99
CA ILE A 409 1.66 -9.38 -20.61
C ILE A 409 2.59 -8.68 -21.62
N ALA A 410 2.35 -8.84 -22.92
CA ALA A 410 3.16 -8.23 -23.97
C ALA A 410 3.05 -6.68 -24.01
N LYS A 411 1.91 -6.12 -23.58
CA LYS A 411 1.73 -4.67 -23.43
C LYS A 411 2.39 -4.13 -22.17
N ILE A 412 2.43 -4.90 -21.09
CA ILE A 412 2.89 -4.44 -19.78
C ILE A 412 4.40 -4.65 -19.59
N PHE A 413 4.98 -5.75 -20.05
CA PHE A 413 6.36 -6.10 -19.73
C PHE A 413 7.29 -5.93 -20.93
N ASP A 414 8.47 -5.37 -20.66
CA ASP A 414 9.64 -5.43 -21.52
C ASP A 414 10.58 -6.51 -21.00
N THR A 415 10.76 -7.56 -21.80
CA THR A 415 11.61 -8.72 -21.48
C THR A 415 12.90 -8.74 -22.30
N SER A 416 13.22 -7.65 -23.00
CA SER A 416 14.42 -7.53 -23.83
C SER A 416 15.72 -7.57 -23.02
N GLY A 417 15.66 -7.22 -21.73
CA GLY A 417 16.83 -7.09 -20.86
C GLY A 417 17.71 -5.88 -21.18
N GLN A 418 17.24 -4.94 -22.00
CA GLN A 418 17.99 -3.74 -22.37
C GLN A 418 17.82 -2.59 -21.37
N SER A 419 16.75 -2.64 -20.57
CA SER A 419 16.34 -1.61 -19.61
C SER A 419 16.33 -2.20 -18.20
N ASP A 420 16.64 -1.37 -17.21
CA ASP A 420 16.53 -1.73 -15.78
C ASP A 420 15.23 -1.17 -15.20
N PHE A 421 14.62 -1.91 -14.26
CA PHE A 421 13.36 -1.52 -13.63
C PHE A 421 13.45 -0.15 -12.93
N TRP A 422 14.60 0.17 -12.34
CA TRP A 422 14.80 1.43 -11.62
C TRP A 422 15.17 2.59 -12.56
N GLY A 423 15.72 2.27 -13.74
CA GLY A 423 16.21 3.26 -14.70
C GLY A 423 17.39 4.06 -14.12
N GLU A 424 17.36 5.38 -14.29
CA GLU A 424 18.39 6.29 -13.74
C GLU A 424 18.13 6.68 -12.27
N HIS A 425 16.96 6.32 -11.73
CA HIS A 425 16.51 6.75 -10.41
C HIS A 425 16.34 5.58 -9.46
N ASN A 426 15.91 5.87 -8.23
CA ASN A 426 15.64 4.88 -7.20
C ASN A 426 14.21 4.95 -6.66
N PHE A 427 13.39 5.86 -7.19
CA PHE A 427 11.96 5.96 -6.90
C PHE A 427 11.17 5.65 -8.18
N THR A 428 10.40 4.57 -8.15
CA THR A 428 9.61 4.11 -9.29
C THR A 428 8.12 4.21 -8.98
N VAL A 429 7.39 4.96 -9.79
CA VAL A 429 5.92 5.01 -9.77
C VAL A 429 5.38 4.10 -10.85
N VAL A 430 4.62 3.08 -10.44
CA VAL A 430 3.89 2.20 -11.35
C VAL A 430 2.45 2.71 -11.42
N ASN A 431 2.13 3.44 -12.49
CA ASN A 431 0.79 3.99 -12.71
C ASN A 431 -0.12 2.93 -13.36
N LEU A 432 -1.15 2.56 -12.61
CA LEU A 432 -2.11 1.52 -12.95
C LEU A 432 -3.46 2.07 -13.41
N ASN A 433 -3.62 3.39 -13.59
CA ASN A 433 -4.91 4.00 -13.92
C ASN A 433 -5.54 3.36 -15.18
N MET A 434 -4.76 3.16 -16.25
CA MET A 434 -5.20 2.61 -17.54
C MET A 434 -4.97 1.10 -17.71
N VAL A 435 -4.81 0.37 -16.59
CA VAL A 435 -4.63 -1.08 -16.58
C VAL A 435 -5.98 -1.78 -16.31
N ASN A 436 -6.21 -2.94 -16.91
CA ASN A 436 -7.44 -3.69 -16.68
C ASN A 436 -7.51 -4.26 -15.25
N ILE A 437 -8.73 -4.53 -14.77
CA ILE A 437 -8.96 -4.95 -13.37
C ILE A 437 -8.14 -6.19 -12.97
N THR A 438 -7.99 -7.16 -13.88
CA THR A 438 -7.21 -8.38 -13.64
C THR A 438 -5.75 -8.04 -13.38
N MET A 439 -5.11 -7.27 -14.28
CA MET A 439 -3.71 -6.87 -14.15
C MET A 439 -3.49 -5.87 -13.02
N LYS A 440 -4.44 -4.95 -12.73
CA LYS A 440 -4.34 -4.04 -11.57
C LYS A 440 -4.19 -4.79 -10.24
N LYS A 441 -4.75 -5.99 -10.16
CA LYS A 441 -4.64 -6.88 -8.99
C LYS A 441 -3.37 -7.72 -9.00
N THR A 442 -2.99 -8.24 -10.17
CA THR A 442 -1.86 -9.16 -10.32
C THR A 442 -0.50 -8.47 -10.28
N LEU A 443 -0.36 -7.30 -10.93
CA LEU A 443 0.94 -6.63 -11.08
C LEU A 443 1.56 -6.20 -9.75
N PRO A 444 0.83 -5.58 -8.80
CA PRO A 444 1.44 -5.17 -7.53
C PRO A 444 1.95 -6.35 -6.72
N LEU A 445 1.21 -7.45 -6.67
CA LEU A 445 1.65 -8.69 -6.03
C LEU A 445 2.91 -9.24 -6.68
N LEU A 446 2.92 -9.29 -8.02
CA LEU A 446 4.02 -9.81 -8.82
C LEU A 446 5.31 -9.02 -8.59
N ILE A 447 5.24 -7.69 -8.70
CA ILE A 447 6.39 -6.78 -8.55
C ILE A 447 6.85 -6.73 -7.10
N ALA A 448 5.93 -6.66 -6.12
CA ALA A 448 6.28 -6.67 -4.70
C ALA A 448 7.00 -7.96 -4.32
N LYS A 449 6.50 -9.12 -4.76
CA LYS A 449 7.14 -10.42 -4.49
C LYS A 449 8.51 -10.51 -5.12
N TRP A 450 8.65 -10.12 -6.40
CA TRP A 450 9.93 -10.10 -7.09
C TRP A 450 10.95 -9.21 -6.37
N ALA A 451 10.59 -7.95 -6.07
CA ALA A 451 11.48 -7.01 -5.40
C ALA A 451 11.86 -7.48 -3.98
N TYR A 452 10.91 -8.04 -3.24
CA TYR A 452 11.14 -8.64 -1.93
C TYR A 452 12.14 -9.81 -2.01
N ASN A 453 11.95 -10.74 -2.96
CA ASN A 453 12.83 -11.88 -3.14
C ASN A 453 14.25 -11.45 -3.52
N MET A 454 14.40 -10.50 -4.46
CA MET A 454 15.71 -9.92 -4.79
C MET A 454 16.39 -9.32 -3.56
N LYS A 455 15.62 -8.60 -2.73
CA LYS A 455 16.15 -7.98 -1.53
C LYS A 455 16.56 -9.01 -0.47
N LYS A 456 15.78 -10.08 -0.30
CA LYS A 456 16.05 -11.21 0.61
C LYS A 456 17.31 -11.98 0.22
N MET A 457 17.61 -12.07 -1.08
CA MET A 457 18.82 -12.73 -1.61
C MET A 457 20.05 -11.81 -1.62
N SER A 458 19.86 -10.49 -1.55
CA SER A 458 20.97 -9.53 -1.55
C SER A 458 21.71 -9.53 -0.21
N THR A 459 23.04 -9.54 -0.27
CA THR A 459 23.93 -9.39 0.90
C THR A 459 24.22 -7.93 1.23
N GLU A 460 23.81 -7.01 0.36
CA GLU A 460 24.07 -5.58 0.54
C GLU A 460 23.11 -4.96 1.55
N LYS A 461 23.67 -4.17 2.47
CA LYS A 461 22.88 -3.31 3.35
C LYS A 461 22.22 -2.23 2.50
N SER A 462 20.91 -2.33 2.31
CA SER A 462 20.06 -1.42 1.55
C SER A 462 18.62 -1.53 2.05
N THR A 463 17.74 -0.62 1.63
CA THR A 463 16.31 -0.64 1.95
C THR A 463 15.45 -0.71 0.71
N LEU A 464 14.28 -1.33 0.84
CA LEU A 464 13.24 -1.38 -0.17
C LEU A 464 11.93 -0.90 0.47
N HIS A 465 11.32 0.13 -0.10
CA HIS A 465 10.04 0.67 0.36
C HIS A 465 8.97 0.34 -0.69
N ILE A 466 7.97 -0.43 -0.30
CA ILE A 466 6.82 -0.79 -1.14
C ILE A 466 5.63 0.04 -0.68
N ILE A 467 5.22 1.00 -1.49
CA ILE A 467 4.19 1.98 -1.20
C ILE A 467 2.97 1.62 -2.03
N ILE A 468 1.85 1.38 -1.37
CA ILE A 468 0.61 0.94 -2.00
C ILE A 468 -0.46 1.97 -1.70
N ASP A 469 -0.78 2.81 -2.69
CA ASP A 469 -1.97 3.64 -2.58
C ASP A 469 -3.22 2.81 -2.91
N GLU A 470 -4.35 3.19 -2.33
CA GLU A 470 -5.60 2.45 -2.39
C GLU A 470 -5.45 0.94 -2.15
N ALA A 471 -4.73 0.60 -1.09
CA ALA A 471 -4.29 -0.75 -0.75
C ALA A 471 -5.44 -1.75 -0.61
N HIS A 472 -6.68 -1.30 -0.37
CA HIS A 472 -7.87 -2.17 -0.39
C HIS A 472 -8.09 -2.88 -1.73
N ASN A 473 -7.53 -2.38 -2.85
CA ASN A 473 -7.56 -3.07 -4.14
C ASN A 473 -6.74 -4.36 -4.19
N ILE A 474 -5.69 -4.47 -3.35
CA ILE A 474 -4.74 -5.60 -3.35
C ILE A 474 -4.72 -6.34 -2.01
N LEU A 475 -5.18 -5.74 -0.92
CA LEU A 475 -5.07 -6.32 0.43
C LEU A 475 -6.43 -6.67 1.04
N SER A 476 -7.48 -6.71 0.22
CA SER A 476 -8.83 -7.02 0.69
C SER A 476 -9.09 -8.51 0.90
N ASN A 477 -9.86 -8.82 1.95
CA ASN A 477 -10.35 -10.16 2.28
C ASN A 477 -11.63 -10.54 1.50
N THR A 478 -12.36 -9.53 1.03
CA THR A 478 -13.72 -9.65 0.47
C THR A 478 -13.70 -9.45 -1.06
N SER A 479 -13.21 -10.46 -1.77
CA SER A 479 -13.11 -10.45 -3.22
C SER A 479 -13.96 -11.55 -3.86
N PHE A 480 -15.20 -11.23 -4.22
CA PHE A 480 -16.16 -12.20 -4.79
C PHE A 480 -15.82 -12.72 -6.20
N ARG A 481 -14.81 -12.16 -6.87
CA ARG A 481 -14.50 -12.43 -8.30
C ARG A 481 -13.21 -13.22 -8.53
N GLU A 482 -12.49 -13.59 -7.49
CA GLU A 482 -11.23 -14.34 -7.60
C GLU A 482 -11.34 -15.69 -6.90
N THR A 483 -10.44 -16.62 -7.26
CA THR A 483 -10.40 -17.91 -6.57
C THR A 483 -9.93 -17.71 -5.13
N GLU A 484 -10.44 -18.54 -4.22
CA GLU A 484 -10.01 -18.56 -2.83
C GLU A 484 -8.50 -18.79 -2.71
N SER A 485 -7.93 -19.71 -3.50
CA SER A 485 -6.49 -19.97 -3.51
C SER A 485 -5.64 -18.76 -3.89
N TRP A 486 -6.09 -17.94 -4.85
CA TRP A 486 -5.33 -16.75 -5.25
C TRP A 486 -5.41 -15.64 -4.21
N ARG A 487 -6.60 -15.43 -3.64
CA ARG A 487 -6.81 -14.49 -2.54
C ARG A 487 -5.89 -14.81 -1.36
N ASP A 488 -5.89 -16.07 -0.95
CA ASP A 488 -5.14 -16.53 0.22
C ASP A 488 -3.64 -16.36 -0.03
N TYR A 489 -3.15 -16.80 -1.20
CA TYR A 489 -1.75 -16.61 -1.59
C TYR A 489 -1.32 -15.13 -1.65
N ARG A 490 -2.18 -14.25 -2.17
CA ARG A 490 -1.94 -12.80 -2.21
C ARG A 490 -1.78 -12.23 -0.81
N LEU A 491 -2.72 -12.54 0.09
CA LEU A 491 -2.70 -12.06 1.47
C LEU A 491 -1.50 -12.65 2.23
N GLU A 492 -1.25 -13.95 2.11
CA GLU A 492 -0.09 -14.63 2.69
C GLU A 492 1.23 -13.97 2.28
N THR A 493 1.38 -13.60 1.00
CA THR A 493 2.59 -12.93 0.51
C THR A 493 2.80 -11.58 1.19
N PHE A 494 1.77 -10.71 1.25
CA PHE A 494 1.91 -9.42 1.92
C PHE A 494 2.02 -9.54 3.44
N GLU A 495 1.37 -10.53 4.05
CA GLU A 495 1.54 -10.86 5.47
C GLU A 495 2.95 -11.35 5.78
N GLU A 496 3.58 -12.14 4.91
CA GLU A 496 5.00 -12.51 5.06
C GLU A 496 5.88 -11.26 5.00
N ILE A 497 5.68 -10.40 3.99
CA ILE A 497 6.51 -9.21 3.81
C ILE A 497 6.37 -8.27 5.02
N ILE A 498 5.18 -8.09 5.59
CA ILE A 498 5.01 -7.20 6.75
C ILE A 498 5.47 -7.82 8.07
N LYS A 499 5.48 -9.16 8.21
CA LYS A 499 5.98 -9.86 9.40
C LYS A 499 7.50 -10.00 9.40
N GLU A 500 8.10 -10.26 8.24
CA GLU A 500 9.52 -10.59 8.11
C GLU A 500 10.36 -9.53 7.40
N GLY A 501 9.75 -8.70 6.55
CA GLY A 501 10.44 -7.76 5.67
C GLY A 501 11.40 -6.82 6.40
N ARG A 502 11.03 -6.37 7.60
CA ARG A 502 11.89 -5.53 8.45
C ARG A 502 13.28 -6.14 8.69
N LYS A 503 13.39 -7.48 8.84
CA LYS A 503 14.68 -8.18 9.03
C LYS A 503 15.61 -8.01 7.82
N PHE A 504 15.02 -7.80 6.64
CA PHE A 504 15.73 -7.65 5.36
C PHE A 504 15.80 -6.19 4.89
N GLY A 505 15.32 -5.22 5.69
CA GLY A 505 15.25 -3.81 5.28
C GLY A 505 14.14 -3.52 4.28
N VAL A 506 13.08 -4.33 4.26
CA VAL A 506 11.90 -4.15 3.41
C VAL A 506 10.76 -3.56 4.24
N PHE A 507 10.22 -2.43 3.78
CA PHE A 507 9.18 -1.67 4.46
C PHE A 507 7.97 -1.50 3.55
N ILE A 508 6.78 -1.50 4.14
CA ILE A 508 5.51 -1.36 3.41
C ILE A 508 4.82 -0.12 3.93
N THR A 509 4.33 0.72 3.02
CA THR A 509 3.33 1.74 3.35
C THR A 509 2.02 1.40 2.67
N ILE A 510 0.96 1.29 3.46
CA ILE A 510 -0.41 1.12 2.95
C ILE A 510 -1.16 2.43 3.10
N SER A 511 -1.77 2.92 2.03
CA SER A 511 -2.75 4.00 2.07
C SER A 511 -4.11 3.46 1.63
N SER A 512 -5.16 3.68 2.42
CA SER A 512 -6.49 3.16 2.09
C SER A 512 -7.62 3.93 2.75
N GLN A 513 -8.76 3.98 2.06
CA GLN A 513 -10.02 4.50 2.60
C GLN A 513 -10.93 3.49 3.27
N ARG A 514 -10.60 2.20 3.18
CA ARG A 514 -11.41 1.11 3.73
C ARG A 514 -10.54 0.21 4.62
N PRO A 515 -10.14 0.65 5.82
CA PRO A 515 -9.38 -0.19 6.73
C PRO A 515 -10.11 -1.50 7.05
N ASN A 516 -11.43 -1.52 7.16
CA ASN A 516 -12.18 -2.77 7.44
C ASN A 516 -12.04 -3.84 6.34
N ASP A 517 -11.77 -3.43 5.10
CA ASP A 517 -11.59 -4.39 3.99
C ASP A 517 -10.21 -5.07 4.05
N ILE A 518 -9.22 -4.46 4.71
CA ILE A 518 -7.82 -4.92 4.75
C ILE A 518 -7.64 -6.00 5.83
N SER A 519 -6.75 -6.98 5.59
CA SER A 519 -6.37 -7.98 6.62
C SER A 519 -5.97 -7.31 7.94
N SER A 520 -6.61 -7.71 9.04
CA SER A 520 -6.29 -7.23 10.39
C SER A 520 -4.85 -7.57 10.80
N THR A 521 -4.29 -8.66 10.28
CA THR A 521 -2.87 -8.99 10.45
C THR A 521 -1.99 -7.92 9.84
N ILE A 522 -2.31 -7.44 8.64
CA ILE A 522 -1.53 -6.38 7.98
C ILE A 522 -1.67 -5.06 8.75
N ILE A 523 -2.89 -4.69 9.16
CA ILE A 523 -3.10 -3.44 9.91
C ILE A 523 -2.31 -3.47 11.21
N SER A 524 -2.44 -4.52 12.02
CA SER A 524 -1.78 -4.63 13.34
C SER A 524 -0.24 -4.72 13.28
N GLN A 525 0.35 -5.08 12.14
CA GLN A 525 1.81 -5.14 11.95
C GLN A 525 2.39 -3.81 11.45
N ALA A 526 1.55 -2.82 11.13
CA ALA A 526 2.04 -1.47 10.90
C ALA A 526 2.62 -0.88 12.20
N HIS A 527 3.75 -0.21 12.07
CA HIS A 527 4.49 0.36 13.20
C HIS A 527 4.00 1.78 13.50
N ASN A 528 3.60 2.52 12.47
CA ASN A 528 3.13 3.90 12.58
C ASN A 528 1.88 4.12 11.72
N TYR A 529 0.97 4.94 12.21
CA TYR A 529 -0.37 5.15 11.69
C TYR A 529 -0.64 6.64 11.54
N PHE A 530 -1.14 7.04 10.37
CA PHE A 530 -1.72 8.36 10.11
C PHE A 530 -3.21 8.17 9.80
N ILE A 531 -4.06 8.48 10.77
CA ILE A 531 -5.50 8.24 10.68
C ILE A 531 -6.21 9.58 10.46
N HIS A 532 -6.58 9.85 9.22
CA HIS A 532 -7.45 10.96 8.87
C HIS A 532 -8.92 10.63 9.16
N ARG A 533 -9.80 11.58 8.85
CA ARG A 533 -11.25 11.43 9.02
C ARG A 533 -11.78 10.12 8.42
N LEU A 534 -12.34 9.27 9.29
CA LEU A 534 -13.11 8.07 8.96
C LEU A 534 -14.54 8.24 9.50
N ILE A 535 -15.54 7.87 8.69
CA ILE A 535 -16.97 8.07 9.04
C ILE A 535 -17.68 6.74 9.29
N ASN A 536 -17.23 5.67 8.61
CA ASN A 536 -17.84 4.36 8.71
C ASN A 536 -17.48 3.69 10.05
N GLN A 537 -18.49 3.18 10.76
CA GLN A 537 -18.31 2.53 12.06
C GLN A 537 -17.46 1.26 11.99
N ASN A 538 -17.59 0.46 10.93
CA ASN A 538 -16.76 -0.74 10.77
C ASN A 538 -15.29 -0.37 10.54
N ASP A 539 -15.04 0.73 9.84
CA ASP A 539 -13.69 1.24 9.62
C ASP A 539 -13.08 1.76 10.93
N LEU A 540 -13.84 2.50 11.74
CA LEU A 540 -13.41 2.93 13.09
C LEU A 540 -13.10 1.72 13.98
N TYR A 541 -13.97 0.71 13.98
CA TYR A 541 -13.79 -0.50 14.77
C TYR A 541 -12.56 -1.31 14.36
N ALA A 542 -12.25 -1.35 13.06
CA ALA A 542 -11.03 -1.99 12.56
C ALA A 542 -9.76 -1.27 13.07
N ILE A 543 -9.81 0.06 13.16
CA ILE A 543 -8.73 0.88 13.73
C ILE A 543 -8.62 0.65 15.24
N GLU A 544 -9.71 0.75 16.00
CA GLU A 544 -9.76 0.53 17.45
C GLU A 544 -9.11 -0.81 17.85
N LYS A 545 -9.42 -1.87 17.10
CA LYS A 545 -8.90 -3.22 17.36
C LYS A 545 -7.43 -3.43 17.02
N SER A 546 -6.94 -2.73 15.98
CA SER A 546 -5.66 -3.07 15.36
C SER A 546 -4.55 -2.09 15.74
N VAL A 547 -4.91 -0.84 16.05
CA VAL A 547 -3.95 0.22 16.34
C VAL A 547 -3.71 0.29 17.85
N SER A 548 -2.48 -0.01 18.25
CA SER A 548 -2.08 0.15 19.65
C SER A 548 -2.05 1.63 20.03
N TYR A 549 -2.27 1.91 21.32
CA TYR A 549 -2.11 3.23 21.93
C TYR A 549 -3.17 4.30 21.60
N ILE A 550 -4.29 3.98 20.91
CA ILE A 550 -5.40 4.95 20.76
C ILE A 550 -6.30 4.95 21.99
N ASP A 551 -6.47 6.11 22.63
CA ASP A 551 -7.46 6.31 23.69
C ASP A 551 -8.86 6.59 23.11
N ARG A 552 -9.90 6.36 23.92
CA ARG A 552 -11.30 6.51 23.51
C ARG A 552 -11.64 7.91 22.99
N LEU A 553 -11.08 8.96 23.58
CA LEU A 553 -11.36 10.33 23.14
C LEU A 553 -10.72 10.66 21.80
N THR A 554 -9.51 10.15 21.57
CA THR A 554 -8.84 10.24 20.29
C THR A 554 -9.64 9.51 19.23
N GLU A 555 -10.15 8.32 19.53
CA GLU A 555 -11.04 7.57 18.64
C GLU A 555 -12.34 8.34 18.33
N GLU A 556 -13.04 8.84 19.36
CA GLU A 556 -14.26 9.64 19.22
C GLU A 556 -14.03 10.93 18.40
N SER A 557 -12.79 11.44 18.35
CA SER A 557 -12.43 12.60 17.55
C SER A 557 -12.21 12.31 16.05
N ILE A 558 -11.91 11.06 15.67
CA ILE A 558 -11.58 10.69 14.28
C ILE A 558 -12.65 11.14 13.28
N PRO A 559 -13.97 10.93 13.51
CA PRO A 559 -15.01 11.35 12.57
C PRO A 559 -15.10 12.87 12.38
N THR A 560 -14.62 13.64 13.35
CA THR A 560 -14.71 15.11 13.37
C THR A 560 -13.47 15.82 12.83
N LEU A 561 -12.44 15.07 12.44
CA LEU A 561 -11.20 15.65 11.89
C LEU A 561 -11.47 16.48 10.63
N SER A 562 -10.86 17.66 10.58
CA SER A 562 -10.82 18.50 9.38
C SER A 562 -9.91 17.87 8.30
N THR A 563 -10.13 18.27 7.04
CA THR A 563 -9.24 17.89 5.94
C THR A 563 -7.81 18.35 6.22
N GLY A 564 -6.84 17.46 6.00
CA GLY A 564 -5.43 17.73 6.27
C GLY A 564 -5.00 17.48 7.71
N THR A 565 -5.93 17.20 8.63
CA THR A 565 -5.62 16.77 10.00
C THR A 565 -5.74 15.25 10.14
N CYS A 566 -4.85 14.64 10.92
CA CYS A 566 -4.83 13.22 11.24
C CYS A 566 -4.45 12.97 12.71
N ILE A 567 -4.85 11.82 13.24
CA ILE A 567 -4.24 11.23 14.42
C ILE A 567 -2.98 10.46 13.98
N PHE A 568 -1.83 10.86 14.49
CA PHE A 568 -0.58 10.12 14.37
C PHE A 568 -0.38 9.25 15.62
N SER A 569 -0.22 7.94 15.44
CA SER A 569 0.05 6.98 16.52
C SER A 569 1.06 5.94 16.04
N GLY A 570 1.88 5.38 16.93
CA GLY A 570 2.86 4.37 16.53
C GLY A 570 4.02 4.25 17.50
N ILE A 571 5.00 3.43 17.14
CA ILE A 571 6.18 3.15 17.97
C ILE A 571 7.07 4.39 18.15
N VAL A 572 7.04 5.30 17.17
CA VAL A 572 7.82 6.54 17.20
C VAL A 572 7.29 7.52 18.23
N CYS A 573 5.98 7.48 18.54
CA CYS A 573 5.36 8.47 19.41
C CYS A 573 4.90 7.84 20.74
N PRO A 574 5.22 8.43 21.91
CA PRO A 574 4.83 7.86 23.20
C PRO A 574 3.31 7.90 23.46
N MET A 575 2.56 8.73 22.71
CA MET A 575 1.10 8.87 22.78
C MET A 575 0.54 9.33 21.42
N PRO A 576 -0.74 9.12 21.12
CA PRO A 576 -1.33 9.66 19.89
C PRO A 576 -1.31 11.18 19.85
N LEU A 577 -0.97 11.73 18.68
CA LEU A 577 -0.92 13.16 18.42
C LEU A 577 -1.93 13.56 17.35
N LYS A 578 -2.66 14.64 17.59
CA LYS A 578 -3.52 15.25 16.57
C LYS A 578 -2.69 16.26 15.77
N LEU A 579 -2.31 15.85 14.57
CA LEU A 579 -1.40 16.60 13.70
C LEU A 579 -2.12 17.12 12.46
N ARG A 580 -1.86 18.38 12.11
CA ARG A 580 -2.15 18.97 10.81
C ARG A 580 -0.95 18.79 9.90
N VAL A 581 -1.17 18.18 8.74
CA VAL A 581 -0.16 17.94 7.71
C VAL A 581 -0.08 19.16 6.81
N ALA A 582 1.14 19.62 6.51
CA ALA A 582 1.36 20.73 5.60
C ALA A 582 0.81 20.40 4.20
N GLU A 583 0.09 21.35 3.61
CA GLU A 583 -0.35 21.24 2.23
C GLU A 583 0.84 21.46 1.29
N LEU A 584 1.02 20.53 0.35
CA LEU A 584 2.09 20.66 -0.65
C LEU A 584 1.75 21.74 -1.69
N PRO A 585 2.76 22.47 -2.21
CA PRO A 585 2.62 23.33 -3.39
C PRO A 585 1.93 22.60 -4.54
N ILE A 586 1.17 23.33 -5.36
CA ILE A 586 0.34 22.76 -6.45
C ILE A 586 1.14 21.84 -7.39
N GLU A 587 2.37 22.22 -7.72
CA GLU A 587 3.27 21.48 -8.60
C GLU A 587 3.80 20.16 -8.01
N GLU A 588 3.72 19.99 -6.69
CA GLU A 588 4.23 18.84 -5.94
C GLU A 588 3.11 18.00 -5.30
N LYS A 589 1.89 18.55 -5.27
CA LYS A 589 0.70 17.90 -4.73
C LYS A 589 0.26 16.76 -5.67
N PRO A 590 -0.21 15.63 -5.11
CA PRO A 590 -0.87 14.59 -5.91
C PRO A 590 -2.10 15.16 -6.63
N LYS A 591 -2.34 14.72 -7.88
CA LYS A 591 -3.48 15.14 -8.72
C LYS A 591 -4.80 14.51 -8.21
N SER A 592 -5.20 14.92 -7.02
CA SER A 592 -6.32 14.36 -6.24
C SER A 592 -7.62 15.16 -6.40
N ASN A 593 -7.65 16.15 -7.30
CA ASN A 593 -8.80 17.02 -7.47
C ASN A 593 -9.93 16.31 -8.23
N THR A 594 -11.11 16.29 -7.61
CA THR A 594 -12.36 16.12 -8.35
C THR A 594 -12.52 17.32 -9.27
N ILE A 595 -12.74 17.08 -10.57
CA ILE A 595 -12.99 18.17 -11.53
C ILE A 595 -14.16 19.00 -11.00
N SER A 596 -13.91 20.28 -10.71
CA SER A 596 -14.98 21.20 -10.32
C SER A 596 -15.67 21.74 -11.57
N PHE A 597 -16.94 22.12 -11.46
CA PHE A 597 -17.64 22.75 -12.59
C PHE A 597 -16.98 24.06 -13.03
N ASN A 598 -16.22 24.72 -12.15
CA ASN A 598 -15.45 25.92 -12.49
C ASN A 598 -14.26 25.61 -13.39
N ASP A 599 -13.63 24.42 -13.23
CA ASP A 599 -12.54 23.97 -14.10
C ASP A 599 -13.01 23.65 -15.53
N LEU A 600 -14.33 23.52 -15.72
CA LEU A 600 -14.96 23.29 -17.03
C LEU A 600 -15.38 24.59 -17.72
N ILE A 601 -15.27 25.74 -17.05
CA ILE A 601 -15.51 27.04 -17.67
C ILE A 601 -14.29 27.31 -18.56
N PRO A 602 -14.45 27.42 -19.88
CA PRO A 602 -13.35 27.77 -20.76
C PRO A 602 -12.73 29.08 -20.26
N GLU A 603 -11.41 29.13 -20.12
CA GLU A 603 -10.72 30.40 -19.86
C GLU A 603 -11.24 31.41 -20.87
N ARG A 604 -11.84 32.51 -20.39
CA ARG A 604 -12.21 33.62 -21.26
C ARG A 604 -10.91 34.09 -21.91
N LEU A 605 -10.74 33.74 -23.19
CA LEU A 605 -9.79 34.41 -24.06
C LEU A 605 -10.02 35.91 -23.86
N GLY A 606 -8.95 36.61 -23.48
CA GLY A 606 -9.02 38.01 -23.10
C GLY A 606 -9.76 38.81 -24.17
N GLU A 607 -10.85 39.44 -23.75
CA GLU A 607 -11.41 40.58 -24.46
C GLU A 607 -11.43 41.73 -23.45
N ASP A 608 -10.49 42.65 -23.68
CA ASP A 608 -10.77 44.07 -23.56
C ASP A 608 -12.10 44.32 -24.29
N ASP A 609 -13.21 44.33 -23.57
CA ASP A 609 -14.31 45.24 -23.89
C ASP A 609 -15.19 45.47 -22.67
N GLN A 610 -15.12 46.70 -22.19
CA GLN A 610 -16.07 47.29 -21.27
C GLN A 610 -17.42 47.38 -21.96
N SER A 611 -18.46 46.77 -21.40
CA SER A 611 -19.78 47.41 -21.35
C SER A 611 -20.68 46.75 -20.31
N ASP A 612 -20.99 47.56 -19.31
CA ASP A 612 -22.10 47.49 -18.35
C ASP A 612 -23.16 46.40 -18.54
N TYR A 613 -23.28 45.53 -17.53
CA TYR A 613 -24.59 45.03 -17.12
C TYR A 613 -24.75 45.19 -15.60
N VAL A 614 -25.37 46.30 -15.24
CA VAL A 614 -25.99 46.52 -13.92
C VAL A 614 -27.10 45.50 -13.75
N ILE A 615 -26.91 44.51 -12.87
CA ILE A 615 -28.00 43.68 -12.38
C ILE A 615 -28.56 44.35 -11.13
N THR A 616 -29.69 45.04 -11.31
CA THR A 616 -30.55 45.49 -10.22
C THR A 616 -31.15 44.28 -9.50
N SER A 617 -30.93 44.19 -8.18
CA SER A 617 -31.62 43.26 -7.29
C SER A 617 -33.12 43.56 -7.21
N PRO A 618 -34.01 42.54 -7.18
CA PRO A 618 -35.32 42.69 -6.59
C PRO A 618 -35.34 42.05 -5.18
N HIS A 619 -35.75 42.89 -4.22
CA HIS A 619 -36.26 42.68 -2.85
C HIS A 619 -36.13 41.33 -2.14
#